data_AF-A0ABD4ELF4-F1
#
_entry.id   AF-A0ABD4ELF4-F1
#
_cell.length_a   1.000
_cell.length_b   1.000
_cell.length_c   1.000
_cell.angle_alpha   90.00
_cell.angle_beta   90.00
_cell.angle_gamma   90.00
#
_symmetry.space_group_name_H-M   'P 1'
#
loop_
_entity.id
_entity.type
_entity.pdbx_description
1 polymer ?
#
loop_
_entity_poly.entity_id
_entity_poly.type
_entity_poly.pdbx_seq_one_letter_code
_entity_poly.pdbx_strand_id
1 'polypeptide(L)'
;MKKFTLAAYLSIVSVFSSPVFADEQSDLLAIQQQWAVANYELKDDAQIKAFTQLSEQSAQFIENYPNSANSYTWNGIVLASFAGAKGGLGALGYAKDAKASLEQALKIDDSALGGSAYASLATLYSKVPGWPIGFGDDDTADKFFKQALAFNQKGIDTNYLYGEFLYDEREYKQAKAHLLVAQAAGIRDTRAKADKYRQQAISQLLAKVDKKLKR
;
A
#
# COMPACT_ATOMS: atom_id res chain seq x y z
N MET A 1 20.75 70.67 25.72
CA MET A 1 20.06 69.42 26.13
C MET A 1 19.37 68.84 24.90
N LYS A 2 19.95 67.81 24.27
CA LYS A 2 19.44 67.20 23.03
C LYS A 2 18.39 66.13 23.41
N LYS A 3 17.16 66.26 22.92
CA LYS A 3 16.09 65.28 23.11
C LYS A 3 16.23 64.20 22.03
N PHE A 4 16.47 62.96 22.46
CA PHE A 4 16.52 61.78 21.58
C PHE A 4 15.10 61.34 21.21
N THR A 5 14.83 61.26 19.92
CA THR A 5 13.66 60.60 19.32
C THR A 5 13.85 59.09 19.36
N LEU A 6 12.89 58.38 19.96
CA LEU A 6 12.80 56.92 19.90
C LEU A 6 11.68 56.52 18.94
N ALA A 7 12.04 56.09 17.74
CA ALA A 7 11.11 55.46 16.81
C ALA A 7 11.07 53.95 17.11
N ALA A 8 9.93 53.46 17.60
CA ALA A 8 9.71 52.05 17.82
C ALA A 8 9.36 51.36 16.48
N TYR A 9 10.27 50.54 15.96
CA TYR A 9 9.98 49.61 14.87
C TYR A 9 9.33 48.35 15.45
N LEU A 10 8.04 48.16 15.17
CA LEU A 10 7.32 46.93 15.51
C LEU A 10 7.54 45.90 14.38
N SER A 11 8.50 45.01 14.56
CA SER A 11 8.74 43.88 13.65
C SER A 11 7.66 42.82 13.87
N ILE A 12 6.72 42.70 12.94
CA ILE A 12 5.75 41.59 12.88
C ILE A 12 6.52 40.34 12.46
N VAL A 13 6.75 39.41 13.38
CA VAL A 13 7.27 38.07 13.09
C VAL A 13 6.09 37.21 12.65
N SER A 14 5.94 37.02 11.34
CA SER A 14 5.00 36.05 10.77
C SER A 14 5.55 34.64 11.01
N VAL A 15 5.00 33.94 11.99
CA VAL A 15 5.25 32.51 12.19
C VAL A 15 4.47 31.76 11.10
N PHE A 16 5.17 31.30 10.06
CA PHE A 16 4.63 30.34 9.11
C PHE A 16 4.58 28.97 9.79
N SER A 17 3.40 28.56 10.25
CA SER A 17 3.15 27.22 10.80
C SER A 17 3.08 26.20 9.67
N SER A 18 4.21 25.61 9.28
CA SER A 18 4.23 24.45 8.38
C SER A 18 5.31 23.44 8.78
N PRO A 19 4.96 22.39 9.55
CA PRO A 19 5.82 21.19 9.55
C PRO A 19 5.11 19.82 9.42
N VAL A 20 3.82 19.66 9.78
CA VAL A 20 3.24 18.30 9.92
C VAL A 20 3.18 17.50 8.61
N PHE A 21 2.86 18.13 7.49
CA PHE A 21 2.71 17.43 6.19
C PHE A 21 4.04 17.05 5.54
N ALA A 22 5.11 17.81 5.78
CA ALA A 22 6.42 17.50 5.21
C ALA A 22 7.03 16.28 5.91
N ASP A 23 6.86 16.20 7.23
CA ASP A 23 7.34 15.10 8.06
C ASP A 23 6.60 13.79 7.71
N GLU A 24 5.27 13.83 7.54
CA GLU A 24 4.48 12.64 7.17
C GLU A 24 4.92 12.05 5.83
N GLN A 25 5.12 12.90 4.82
CA GLN A 25 5.50 12.44 3.48
C GLN A 25 6.89 11.80 3.48
N SER A 26 7.83 12.28 4.30
CA SER A 26 9.14 11.65 4.46
C SER A 26 9.05 10.31 5.19
N ASP A 27 8.26 10.22 6.26
CA ASP A 27 8.08 8.99 7.04
C ASP A 27 7.38 7.92 6.19
N LEU A 28 6.35 8.32 5.44
CA LEU A 28 5.67 7.50 4.45
C LEU A 28 6.65 6.93 3.42
N LEU A 29 7.52 7.78 2.86
CA LEU A 29 8.50 7.37 1.87
C LEU A 29 9.51 6.37 2.46
N ALA A 30 9.95 6.59 3.71
CA ALA A 30 10.86 5.68 4.39
C ALA A 30 10.26 4.27 4.57
N ILE A 31 9.00 4.19 5.03
CA ILE A 31 8.26 2.91 5.17
C ILE A 31 8.13 2.23 3.80
N GLN A 32 7.76 3.01 2.78
CA GLN A 32 7.61 2.52 1.41
C GLN A 32 8.89 1.90 0.84
N GLN A 33 10.03 2.53 1.07
CA GLN A 33 11.32 2.06 0.59
C GLN A 33 11.79 0.81 1.34
N GLN A 34 11.64 0.78 2.66
CA GLN A 34 11.98 -0.38 3.48
C GLN A 34 11.08 -1.57 3.16
N TRP A 35 9.77 -1.33 2.94
CA TRP A 35 8.84 -2.36 2.48
C TRP A 35 9.30 -2.98 1.16
N ALA A 36 9.76 -2.17 0.19
CA ALA A 36 10.23 -2.70 -1.08
C ALA A 36 11.44 -3.64 -0.92
N VAL A 37 12.36 -3.32 -0.01
CA VAL A 37 13.50 -4.20 0.31
C VAL A 37 13.01 -5.49 0.96
N ALA A 38 12.20 -5.39 2.02
CA ALA A 38 11.67 -6.55 2.73
C ALA A 38 10.87 -7.49 1.81
N ASN A 39 10.03 -6.91 0.95
CA ASN A 39 9.12 -7.66 0.09
C ASN A 39 9.81 -8.31 -1.12
N TYR A 40 10.76 -7.61 -1.76
CA TYR A 40 11.32 -8.06 -3.04
C TYR A 40 12.76 -8.59 -2.97
N GLU A 41 13.57 -8.11 -2.03
CA GLU A 41 15.01 -8.42 -1.98
C GLU A 41 15.36 -9.48 -0.93
N LEU A 42 14.61 -9.52 0.18
CA LEU A 42 14.85 -10.45 1.28
C LEU A 42 14.00 -11.72 1.16
N LYS A 43 14.48 -12.80 1.76
CA LYS A 43 13.78 -14.11 1.83
C LYS A 43 13.97 -14.76 3.19
N ASP A 44 13.11 -15.73 3.49
CA ASP A 44 13.18 -16.59 4.67
C ASP A 44 13.31 -15.75 5.97
N ASP A 45 14.20 -16.14 6.88
CA ASP A 45 14.37 -15.47 8.18
C ASP A 45 14.72 -13.98 8.07
N ALA A 46 15.46 -13.58 7.04
CA ALA A 46 15.80 -12.18 6.82
C ALA A 46 14.55 -11.35 6.46
N GLN A 47 13.65 -11.92 5.66
CA GLN A 47 12.37 -11.28 5.33
C GLN A 47 11.46 -11.17 6.55
N ILE A 48 11.35 -12.24 7.35
CA ILE A 48 10.55 -12.24 8.58
C ILE A 48 11.06 -11.19 9.58
N LYS A 49 12.38 -11.11 9.77
CA LYS A 49 13.00 -10.12 10.66
C LYS A 49 12.74 -8.69 10.18
N ALA A 50 12.90 -8.44 8.88
CA ALA A 50 12.65 -7.11 8.32
C ALA A 50 11.19 -6.69 8.46
N PHE A 51 10.23 -7.59 8.20
CA PHE A 51 8.81 -7.27 8.39
C PHE A 51 8.40 -7.11 9.86
N THR A 52 9.06 -7.83 10.78
CA THR A 52 8.85 -7.62 12.22
C THR A 52 9.18 -6.18 12.59
N GLN A 53 10.39 -5.72 12.26
CA GLN A 53 10.82 -4.35 12.53
C GLN A 53 9.94 -3.32 11.79
N LEU A 54 9.61 -3.57 10.53
CA LEU A 54 8.80 -2.65 9.75
C LEU A 54 7.36 -2.54 10.27
N SER A 55 6.81 -3.60 10.86
CA SER A 55 5.48 -3.57 11.48
C SER A 55 5.45 -2.69 12.74
N GLU A 56 6.53 -2.67 13.53
CA GLU A 56 6.68 -1.78 14.68
C GLU A 56 6.79 -0.31 14.22
N GLN A 57 7.58 -0.06 13.18
CA GLN A 57 7.73 1.26 12.59
C GLN A 57 6.41 1.78 11.98
N SER A 58 5.66 0.93 11.28
CA SER A 58 4.37 1.35 10.70
C SER A 58 3.30 1.57 11.76
N ALA A 59 3.36 0.87 12.89
CA ALA A 59 2.52 1.17 14.04
C ALA A 59 2.88 2.54 14.65
N GLN A 60 4.17 2.84 14.84
CA GLN A 60 4.63 4.16 15.29
C GLN A 60 4.22 5.28 14.32
N PHE A 61 4.19 5.01 13.02
CA PHE A 61 3.69 5.98 12.02
C PHE A 61 2.22 6.32 12.21
N ILE A 62 1.37 5.37 12.66
CA ILE A 62 0.00 5.68 13.07
C ILE A 62 0.00 6.57 14.32
N GLU A 63 0.83 6.29 15.31
CA GLU A 63 0.90 7.10 16.54
C GLU A 63 1.31 8.55 16.26
N ASN A 64 2.24 8.75 15.33
CA ASN A 64 2.68 10.08 14.90
C ASN A 64 1.60 10.81 14.06
N TYR A 65 0.80 10.08 13.29
CA TYR A 65 -0.22 10.65 12.38
C TYR A 65 -1.56 9.89 12.49
N PRO A 66 -2.27 9.99 13.64
CA PRO A 66 -3.45 9.15 13.95
C PRO A 66 -4.70 9.55 13.18
N ASN A 67 -4.68 10.67 12.45
CA ASN A 67 -5.78 11.12 11.59
C ASN A 67 -5.42 11.03 10.10
N SER A 68 -4.33 10.35 9.74
CA SER A 68 -3.91 10.17 8.35
C SER A 68 -4.38 8.83 7.80
N ALA A 69 -5.11 8.83 6.68
CA ALA A 69 -5.41 7.59 5.97
C ALA A 69 -4.15 6.91 5.43
N ASN A 70 -3.07 7.67 5.14
CA ASN A 70 -1.82 7.12 4.64
C ASN A 70 -1.13 6.24 5.69
N SER A 71 -1.15 6.67 6.96
CA SER A 71 -0.51 5.92 8.06
C SER A 71 -1.17 4.57 8.29
N TYR A 72 -2.50 4.56 8.36
CA TYR A 72 -3.29 3.33 8.43
C TYR A 72 -3.18 2.46 7.18
N THR A 73 -3.13 3.06 5.98
CA THR A 73 -2.99 2.30 4.72
C THR A 73 -1.65 1.57 4.68
N TRP A 74 -0.55 2.25 4.99
CA TRP A 74 0.77 1.63 4.93
C TRP A 74 1.04 0.65 6.05
N ASN A 75 0.51 0.87 7.25
CA ASN A 75 0.50 -0.15 8.29
C ASN A 75 -0.25 -1.41 7.83
N GLY A 76 -1.42 -1.25 7.21
CA GLY A 76 -2.18 -2.35 6.62
C GLY A 76 -1.40 -3.13 5.56
N ILE A 77 -0.75 -2.42 4.62
CA ILE A 77 0.09 -3.04 3.57
C ILE A 77 1.25 -3.83 4.17
N VAL A 78 1.95 -3.27 5.17
CA VAL A 78 3.07 -3.92 5.85
C VAL A 78 2.59 -5.21 6.54
N LEU A 79 1.51 -5.14 7.32
CA LEU A 79 0.96 -6.29 8.04
C LEU A 79 0.43 -7.37 7.09
N ALA A 80 -0.23 -6.99 6.00
CA ALA A 80 -0.69 -7.93 4.98
C ALA A 80 0.49 -8.65 4.30
N SER A 81 1.55 -7.92 3.97
CA SER A 81 2.77 -8.48 3.38
C SER A 81 3.48 -9.40 4.37
N PHE A 82 3.52 -9.02 5.65
CA PHE A 82 4.10 -9.83 6.71
C PHE A 82 3.32 -11.13 6.92
N ALA A 83 1.98 -11.07 6.91
CA ALA A 83 1.13 -12.27 6.94
C ALA A 83 1.48 -13.23 5.79
N GLY A 84 1.62 -12.70 4.58
CA GLY A 84 2.02 -13.48 3.40
C GLY A 84 3.39 -14.13 3.55
N ALA A 85 4.39 -13.38 4.03
CA ALA A 85 5.75 -13.88 4.25
C ALA A 85 5.80 -14.95 5.35
N LYS A 86 5.07 -14.77 6.45
CA LYS A 86 5.08 -15.68 7.60
C LYS A 86 4.35 -16.99 7.30
N GLY A 87 3.23 -16.92 6.59
CA GLY A 87 2.38 -18.08 6.30
C GLY A 87 1.88 -18.81 7.57
N GLY A 88 1.15 -19.90 7.35
CA GLY A 88 0.66 -20.78 8.41
C GLY A 88 -0.26 -20.10 9.44
N LEU A 89 -0.41 -20.74 10.60
CA LEU A 89 -1.33 -20.30 11.66
C LEU A 89 -0.97 -18.92 12.25
N GLY A 90 0.31 -18.54 12.22
CA GLY A 90 0.79 -17.25 12.72
C GLY A 90 0.49 -16.06 11.80
N ALA A 91 0.10 -16.29 10.54
CA ALA A 91 -0.21 -15.24 9.57
C ALA A 91 -1.59 -14.60 9.77
N LEU A 92 -2.56 -15.36 10.29
CA LEU A 92 -3.96 -14.92 10.36
C LEU A 92 -4.15 -13.72 11.30
N GLY A 93 -3.37 -13.63 12.39
CA GLY A 93 -3.39 -12.46 13.27
C GLY A 93 -3.02 -11.19 12.52
N TYR A 94 -1.87 -11.18 11.86
CA TYR A 94 -1.43 -10.05 11.03
C TYR A 94 -2.41 -9.72 9.91
N ALA A 95 -3.04 -10.71 9.28
CA ALA A 95 -4.05 -10.46 8.25
C ALA A 95 -5.29 -9.75 8.82
N LYS A 96 -5.72 -10.08 10.05
CA LYS A 96 -6.83 -9.41 10.74
C LYS A 96 -6.45 -7.98 11.14
N ASP A 97 -5.24 -7.79 11.66
CA ASP A 97 -4.73 -6.46 12.03
C ASP A 97 -4.56 -5.57 10.80
N ALA A 98 -4.09 -6.15 9.68
CA ALA A 98 -4.01 -5.48 8.39
C ALA A 98 -5.40 -5.02 7.92
N LYS A 99 -6.39 -5.92 7.94
CA LYS A 99 -7.78 -5.59 7.59
C LYS A 99 -8.31 -4.43 8.44
N ALA A 100 -8.15 -4.50 9.77
CA ALA A 100 -8.62 -3.46 10.68
C ALA A 100 -7.96 -2.10 10.39
N SER A 101 -6.65 -2.09 10.12
CA SER A 101 -5.92 -0.88 9.74
C SER A 101 -6.43 -0.29 8.42
N LEU A 102 -6.63 -1.11 7.39
CA LEU A 102 -7.12 -0.64 6.10
C LEU A 102 -8.57 -0.15 6.18
N GLU A 103 -9.43 -0.82 6.94
CA GLU A 103 -10.80 -0.34 7.20
C GLU A 103 -10.81 1.00 7.94
N GLN A 104 -9.86 1.23 8.85
CA GLN A 104 -9.71 2.53 9.49
C GLN A 104 -9.25 3.60 8.50
N ALA A 105 -8.34 3.29 7.57
CA ALA A 105 -7.93 4.21 6.51
C ALA A 105 -9.14 4.63 5.65
N LEU A 106 -9.98 3.68 5.24
CA LEU A 106 -11.20 3.96 4.46
C LEU A 106 -12.19 4.88 5.19
N LYS A 107 -12.27 4.81 6.53
CA LYS A 107 -13.12 5.71 7.32
C LYS A 107 -12.60 7.15 7.35
N ILE A 108 -11.28 7.34 7.23
CA ILE A 108 -10.63 8.64 7.27
C ILE A 108 -10.68 9.31 5.89
N ASP A 109 -10.19 8.62 4.87
CA ASP A 109 -10.22 9.04 3.47
C ASP A 109 -10.05 7.80 2.58
N ASP A 110 -11.13 7.40 1.92
CA ASP A 110 -11.17 6.20 1.08
C ASP A 110 -10.50 6.38 -0.30
N SER A 111 -10.22 7.63 -0.68
CA SER A 111 -9.53 7.99 -1.92
C SER A 111 -8.01 8.06 -1.75
N ALA A 112 -7.52 8.08 -0.50
CA ALA A 112 -6.11 8.21 -0.16
C ALA A 112 -5.23 7.23 -0.94
N LEU A 113 -4.09 7.76 -1.43
CA LEU A 113 -3.13 7.00 -2.24
C LEU A 113 -3.78 6.31 -3.45
N GLY A 114 -4.81 6.93 -4.05
CA GLY A 114 -5.51 6.39 -5.21
C GLY A 114 -6.27 5.10 -4.91
N GLY A 115 -6.90 5.00 -3.73
CA GLY A 115 -7.68 3.84 -3.32
C GLY A 115 -6.84 2.61 -2.96
N SER A 116 -5.59 2.80 -2.53
CA SER A 116 -4.67 1.70 -2.19
C SER A 116 -5.18 0.80 -1.07
N ALA A 117 -5.99 1.35 -0.16
CA ALA A 117 -6.62 0.58 0.91
C ALA A 117 -7.62 -0.45 0.37
N TYR A 118 -8.43 -0.09 -0.64
CA TYR A 118 -9.33 -1.03 -1.30
C TYR A 118 -8.58 -2.16 -2.00
N ALA A 119 -7.52 -1.87 -2.77
CA ALA A 119 -6.73 -2.90 -3.46
C ALA A 119 -6.07 -3.88 -2.47
N SER A 120 -5.64 -3.37 -1.32
CA SER A 120 -4.99 -4.17 -0.27
C SER A 120 -6.01 -5.03 0.49
N LEU A 121 -7.19 -4.49 0.79
CA LEU A 121 -8.31 -5.26 1.35
C LEU A 121 -8.74 -6.36 0.39
N ALA A 122 -8.91 -6.04 -0.90
CA ALA A 122 -9.25 -7.02 -1.92
C ALA A 122 -8.27 -8.19 -1.95
N THR A 123 -6.97 -7.90 -1.89
CA THR A 123 -5.91 -8.92 -1.82
C THR A 123 -6.01 -9.77 -0.56
N LEU A 124 -6.33 -9.19 0.60
CA LEU A 124 -6.55 -9.97 1.83
C LEU A 124 -7.77 -10.88 1.69
N TYR A 125 -8.89 -10.35 1.21
CA TYR A 125 -10.12 -11.12 1.00
C TYR A 125 -9.93 -12.30 0.04
N SER A 126 -9.09 -12.17 -0.99
CA SER A 126 -8.84 -13.26 -1.93
C SER A 126 -7.78 -14.29 -1.49
N LYS A 127 -6.96 -13.98 -0.46
CA LYS A 127 -5.84 -14.86 -0.05
C LYS A 127 -6.02 -15.48 1.32
N VAL A 128 -6.81 -14.88 2.21
CA VAL A 128 -7.09 -15.39 3.55
C VAL A 128 -8.15 -16.50 3.48
N PRO A 129 -8.10 -17.56 4.31
CA PRO A 129 -9.18 -18.54 4.37
C PRO A 129 -10.54 -17.91 4.71
N GLY A 130 -11.62 -18.48 4.18
CA GLY A 130 -12.98 -18.07 4.52
C GLY A 130 -13.43 -18.50 5.92
N TRP A 131 -14.70 -18.23 6.22
CA TRP A 131 -15.35 -18.65 7.47
C TRP A 131 -15.33 -20.20 7.61
N PRO A 132 -15.12 -20.76 8.83
CA PRO A 132 -15.04 -20.10 10.14
C PRO A 132 -13.63 -19.69 10.57
N ILE A 133 -12.60 -19.96 9.77
CA ILE A 133 -11.20 -19.76 10.19
C ILE A 133 -10.75 -18.32 9.98
N GLY A 134 -11.08 -17.73 8.84
CA GLY A 134 -10.72 -16.36 8.51
C GLY A 134 -11.92 -15.57 7.97
N PHE A 135 -11.61 -14.60 7.12
CA PHE A 135 -12.58 -13.65 6.56
C PHE A 135 -12.52 -13.58 5.03
N GLY A 136 -11.79 -14.48 4.38
CA GLY A 136 -11.69 -14.49 2.92
C GLY A 136 -13.04 -14.67 2.24
N ASP A 137 -13.22 -13.96 1.12
CA ASP A 137 -14.45 -13.87 0.35
C ASP A 137 -14.13 -13.25 -1.03
N ASP A 138 -14.10 -14.08 -2.08
CA ASP A 138 -13.68 -13.66 -3.42
C ASP A 138 -14.66 -12.67 -4.07
N ASP A 139 -15.96 -12.76 -3.76
CA ASP A 139 -16.97 -11.80 -4.21
C ASP A 139 -16.72 -10.41 -3.62
N THR A 140 -16.28 -10.37 -2.37
CA THR A 140 -15.88 -9.14 -1.67
C THR A 140 -14.55 -8.61 -2.21
N ALA A 141 -13.60 -9.50 -2.51
CA ALA A 141 -12.34 -9.13 -3.15
C ALA A 141 -12.58 -8.44 -4.51
N ASP A 142 -13.39 -9.03 -5.39
CA ASP A 142 -13.70 -8.46 -6.70
C ASP A 142 -14.35 -7.06 -6.60
N LYS A 143 -15.31 -6.89 -5.67
CA LYS A 143 -15.92 -5.59 -5.40
C LYS A 143 -14.89 -4.54 -4.98
N PHE A 144 -13.97 -4.89 -4.08
CA PHE A 144 -12.94 -3.96 -3.64
C PHE A 144 -11.90 -3.67 -4.72
N PHE A 145 -11.52 -4.62 -5.57
CA PHE A 145 -10.66 -4.33 -6.71
C PHE A 145 -11.31 -3.35 -7.69
N LYS A 146 -12.60 -3.53 -8.00
CA LYS A 146 -13.36 -2.60 -8.85
C LYS A 146 -13.42 -1.20 -8.24
N GLN A 147 -13.61 -1.11 -6.93
CA GLN A 147 -13.59 0.17 -6.21
C GLN A 147 -12.21 0.84 -6.25
N ALA A 148 -11.12 0.08 -6.04
CA ALA A 148 -9.76 0.60 -6.16
C ALA A 148 -9.46 1.12 -7.59
N LEU A 149 -9.93 0.41 -8.62
CA LEU A 149 -9.78 0.85 -10.01
C LEU A 149 -10.57 2.11 -10.32
N ALA A 150 -11.70 2.36 -9.67
CA ALA A 150 -12.45 3.60 -9.84
C ALA A 150 -11.61 4.83 -9.42
N PHE A 151 -10.78 4.71 -8.39
CA PHE A 151 -9.86 5.76 -7.96
C PHE A 151 -8.59 5.84 -8.82
N ASN A 152 -8.04 4.70 -9.25
CA ASN A 152 -6.78 4.66 -9.98
C ASN A 152 -6.78 3.66 -11.14
N GLN A 153 -7.48 4.02 -12.23
CA GLN A 153 -7.68 3.17 -13.40
C GLN A 153 -6.37 2.73 -14.07
N LYS A 154 -5.30 3.53 -13.98
CA LYS A 154 -4.00 3.27 -14.61
C LYS A 154 -2.92 2.87 -13.61
N GLY A 155 -3.30 2.61 -12.36
CA GLY A 155 -2.36 2.30 -11.28
C GLY A 155 -1.67 0.96 -11.51
N ILE A 156 -0.33 0.95 -11.40
CA ILE A 156 0.49 -0.25 -11.61
C ILE A 156 0.15 -1.36 -10.62
N ASP A 157 0.04 -1.03 -9.33
CA ASP A 157 -0.22 -2.02 -8.28
C ASP A 157 -1.65 -2.54 -8.36
N THR A 158 -2.66 -1.67 -8.46
CA THR A 158 -4.08 -2.06 -8.51
C THR A 158 -4.37 -2.97 -9.72
N ASN A 159 -3.88 -2.61 -10.91
CA ASN A 159 -4.10 -3.44 -12.10
C ASN A 159 -3.32 -4.75 -12.05
N TYR A 160 -2.10 -4.77 -11.48
CA TYR A 160 -1.38 -6.02 -11.28
C TYR A 160 -2.12 -6.94 -10.30
N LEU A 161 -2.52 -6.42 -9.14
CA LEU A 161 -3.17 -7.21 -8.09
C LEU A 161 -4.52 -7.76 -8.56
N TYR A 162 -5.32 -6.94 -9.26
CA TYR A 162 -6.57 -7.43 -9.84
C TYR A 162 -6.33 -8.42 -10.97
N GLY A 163 -5.31 -8.20 -11.80
CA GLY A 163 -4.91 -9.17 -12.82
C GLY A 163 -4.45 -10.52 -12.24
N GLU A 164 -3.79 -10.51 -11.08
CA GLU A 164 -3.42 -11.72 -10.35
C GLU A 164 -4.66 -12.44 -9.78
N PHE A 165 -5.57 -11.70 -9.14
CA PHE A 165 -6.85 -12.24 -8.68
C PHE A 165 -7.65 -12.90 -9.82
N LEU A 166 -7.82 -12.19 -10.94
CA LEU A 166 -8.52 -12.72 -12.12
C LEU A 166 -7.82 -13.94 -12.73
N TYR A 167 -6.49 -14.02 -12.61
CA TYR A 167 -5.75 -15.22 -13.03
C TYR A 167 -6.09 -16.42 -12.15
N ASP A 168 -6.14 -16.23 -10.83
CA ASP A 168 -6.48 -17.26 -9.86
C ASP A 168 -7.94 -17.74 -10.07
N GLU A 169 -8.86 -16.81 -10.38
CA GLU A 169 -10.25 -17.06 -10.77
C GLU A 169 -10.41 -17.65 -12.19
N ARG A 170 -9.30 -17.87 -12.91
CA ARG A 170 -9.27 -18.41 -14.28
C ARG A 170 -9.92 -17.51 -15.35
N GLU A 171 -10.17 -16.25 -15.02
CA GLU A 171 -10.66 -15.19 -15.92
C GLU A 171 -9.51 -14.61 -16.77
N TYR A 172 -8.81 -15.48 -17.50
CA TYR A 172 -7.52 -15.16 -18.13
C TYR A 172 -7.56 -14.00 -19.14
N LYS A 173 -8.68 -13.81 -19.85
CA LYS A 173 -8.82 -12.70 -20.80
C LYS A 173 -8.86 -11.36 -20.06
N GLN A 174 -9.59 -11.29 -18.96
CA GLN A 174 -9.71 -10.10 -18.13
C GLN A 174 -8.39 -9.84 -17.40
N ALA A 175 -7.77 -10.88 -16.85
CA ALA A 175 -6.44 -10.83 -16.24
C ALA A 175 -5.43 -10.19 -17.21
N LYS A 176 -5.39 -10.66 -18.47
CA LYS A 176 -4.52 -10.09 -19.50
C LYS A 176 -4.75 -8.59 -19.72
N ALA A 177 -6.02 -8.18 -19.81
CA ALA A 177 -6.36 -6.78 -20.06
C ALA A 177 -5.82 -5.87 -18.95
N HIS A 178 -6.04 -6.22 -17.68
CA HIS A 178 -5.51 -5.45 -16.55
C HIS A 178 -3.98 -5.47 -16.49
N LEU A 179 -3.34 -6.61 -16.75
CA LEU A 179 -1.88 -6.70 -16.72
C LEU A 179 -1.22 -5.86 -17.83
N LEU A 180 -1.85 -5.69 -18.99
CA LEU A 180 -1.36 -4.79 -20.04
C LEU A 180 -1.47 -3.31 -19.61
N VAL A 181 -2.53 -2.94 -18.88
CA VAL A 181 -2.63 -1.60 -18.28
C VAL A 181 -1.52 -1.39 -17.25
N ALA A 182 -1.28 -2.37 -16.38
CA ALA A 182 -0.20 -2.33 -15.40
C ALA A 182 1.18 -2.22 -16.07
N GLN A 183 1.42 -2.98 -17.15
CA GLN A 183 2.67 -2.95 -17.91
C GLN A 183 2.95 -1.58 -18.52
N ALA A 184 1.90 -0.90 -19.01
CA ALA A 184 2.01 0.44 -19.59
C ALA A 184 2.20 1.55 -18.55
N ALA A 185 2.09 1.26 -17.25
CA ALA A 185 2.28 2.24 -16.20
C ALA A 185 3.76 2.65 -16.06
N GLY A 186 4.00 3.96 -15.95
CA GLY A 186 5.34 4.51 -15.74
C GLY A 186 5.91 4.17 -14.36
N ILE A 187 7.23 4.25 -14.25
CA ILE A 187 7.94 4.13 -12.97
C ILE A 187 7.77 5.42 -12.19
N ARG A 188 7.27 5.34 -10.95
CA ARG A 188 7.14 6.49 -10.05
C ARG A 188 8.50 6.80 -9.43
N ASP A 189 8.95 8.05 -9.49
CA ASP A 189 10.26 8.46 -8.97
C ASP A 189 10.45 8.10 -7.49
N THR A 190 9.41 8.28 -6.68
CA THR A 190 9.41 7.96 -5.24
C THR A 190 9.40 6.46 -4.94
N ARG A 191 9.02 5.62 -5.92
CA ARG A 191 8.83 4.16 -5.76
C ARG A 191 9.61 3.35 -6.79
N ALA A 192 10.67 3.91 -7.38
CA ALA A 192 11.34 3.34 -8.54
C ALA A 192 11.83 1.89 -8.35
N LYS A 193 12.27 1.54 -7.13
CA LYS A 193 12.65 0.16 -6.78
C LYS A 193 11.44 -0.78 -6.84
N ALA A 194 10.35 -0.45 -6.15
CA ALA A 194 9.15 -1.28 -6.11
C ALA A 194 8.55 -1.44 -7.52
N ASP A 195 8.52 -0.37 -8.31
CA ASP A 195 7.93 -0.39 -9.65
C ASP A 195 8.76 -1.23 -10.63
N LYS A 196 10.09 -1.26 -10.50
CA LYS A 196 10.95 -2.18 -11.27
C LYS A 196 10.63 -3.65 -10.98
N TYR A 197 10.52 -4.02 -9.71
CA TYR A 197 10.13 -5.38 -9.34
C TYR A 197 8.69 -5.71 -9.78
N ARG A 198 7.78 -4.75 -9.66
CA ARG A 198 6.40 -4.91 -10.13
C ARG A 198 6.33 -5.14 -11.63
N GLN A 199 7.09 -4.41 -12.44
CA GLN A 199 7.17 -4.62 -13.90
C GLN A 199 7.69 -6.02 -14.27
N GLN A 200 8.62 -6.57 -13.49
CA GLN A 200 9.07 -7.96 -13.65
C GLN A 200 7.95 -8.95 -13.31
N ALA A 201 7.24 -8.75 -12.20
CA ALA A 201 6.11 -9.59 -11.80
C ALA A 201 4.97 -9.57 -12.84
N ILE A 202 4.63 -8.39 -13.37
CA ILE A 202 3.66 -8.21 -14.46
C ILE A 202 4.06 -9.05 -15.68
N SER A 203 5.32 -8.95 -16.11
CA SER A 203 5.83 -9.68 -17.28
C SER A 203 5.76 -11.20 -17.07
N GLN A 204 6.09 -11.68 -15.87
CA GLN A 204 6.01 -13.10 -15.52
C GLN A 204 4.56 -13.61 -15.51
N LEU A 205 3.63 -12.83 -14.96
CA LEU A 205 2.23 -13.22 -14.89
C LEU A 205 1.56 -13.18 -16.27
N LEU A 206 1.87 -12.19 -17.11
CA LEU A 206 1.43 -12.15 -18.51
C LEU A 206 1.84 -13.41 -19.28
N ALA A 207 3.08 -13.88 -19.12
CA ALA A 207 3.53 -15.11 -19.75
C ALA A 207 2.71 -16.34 -19.30
N LYS A 208 2.34 -16.41 -18.02
CA LYS A 208 1.46 -17.48 -17.49
C LYS A 208 0.05 -17.38 -18.07
N VAL A 209 -0.52 -16.17 -18.16
CA VAL A 209 -1.83 -15.91 -18.76
C VAL A 209 -1.86 -16.33 -20.22
N ASP A 210 -0.86 -15.94 -21.00
CA ASP A 210 -0.76 -16.28 -22.42
C ASP A 210 -0.66 -17.79 -22.65
N LYS A 211 0.05 -18.51 -21.78
CA LYS A 211 0.10 -19.97 -21.83
C LYS A 211 -1.28 -20.60 -21.55
N LYS A 212 -2.08 -20.01 -20.68
CA LYS A 212 -3.45 -20.49 -20.37
C LYS A 212 -4.42 -20.20 -21.51
N LEU A 213 -4.31 -19.06 -22.19
CA LEU A 213 -5.17 -18.67 -23.31
C LEU A 213 -4.91 -19.44 -24.61
N LYS A 214 -3.72 -20.05 -24.75
CA LYS A 214 -3.36 -20.90 -25.90
C LYS A 214 -3.81 -22.36 -25.76
N ARG A 215 -4.27 -22.75 -24.57
CA ARG A 215 -4.79 -24.10 -24.29
C ARG A 215 -6.29 -24.12 -24.51
#